data_AF-A0A9D7U0Q3-F1
#
_entry.id   AF-A0A9D7U0Q3-F1
#
_cell.length_a   1.000
_cell.length_b   1.000
_cell.length_c   1.000
_cell.angle_alpha   90.00
_cell.angle_beta   90.00
_cell.angle_gamma   90.00
#
_symmetry.space_group_name_H-M   'P 1'
#
loop_
_entity.id
_entity.type
_entity.pdbx_description
1 polymer ?
#
loop_
_entity_poly.entity_id
_entity_poly.type
_entity_poly.pdbx_seq_one_letter_code
_entity_poly.pdbx_strand_id
1 'polypeptide(L)'
;MIDCPTCKYENSLVVQNCVSCGTFLGYPNVNDAKRPEEFDSLRSRYDEVSLKITSDAHKNKIKDFEDAIKTDARAVVNIDLDYLETFIVTKNNLYSSYGRATAGETRAYAKSEFDKQRNGVEGFLFGSYADNIRYATLSLDKSGLKSYADYSLSLKDIAIAQRATVLEENSYIIVQKYFDKIPNGYKATWQNKHLLAVVKCAGEIIKKNKTTFAEILLKSTGDRKTDDFIEVHIFGPFNKESVESVKGSSILTESLDKLKLAKIKNHLTSLGIDWIEQ
;
A
#
# COMPACT_ATOMS: atom_id res chain seq x y z
N MET A 1 -11.51 -20.28 -7.23
CA MET A 1 -12.71 -20.39 -6.38
C MET A 1 -12.28 -20.55 -4.93
N ILE A 2 -13.20 -20.40 -3.98
CA ILE A 2 -12.96 -20.60 -2.54
C ILE A 2 -14.17 -21.29 -1.89
N ASP A 3 -13.93 -22.39 -1.20
CA ASP A 3 -14.99 -23.14 -0.53
C ASP A 3 -15.37 -22.48 0.78
N CYS A 4 -16.68 -22.36 1.02
CA CYS A 4 -17.18 -21.90 2.31
C CYS A 4 -16.86 -22.94 3.40
N PRO A 5 -16.18 -22.55 4.50
CA PRO A 5 -15.83 -23.51 5.54
C PRO A 5 -17.07 -24.09 6.24
N THR A 6 -18.17 -23.32 6.29
CA THR A 6 -19.42 -23.65 6.97
C THR A 6 -20.33 -24.55 6.13
N CYS A 7 -20.72 -24.10 4.93
CA CYS A 7 -21.73 -24.79 4.12
C CYS A 7 -21.18 -25.52 2.89
N LYS A 8 -19.86 -25.45 2.66
CA LYS A 8 -19.15 -26.07 1.52
C LYS A 8 -19.55 -25.55 0.13
N TYR A 9 -20.42 -24.55 0.04
CA TYR A 9 -20.70 -23.87 -1.23
C TYR A 9 -19.41 -23.27 -1.79
N GLU A 10 -19.16 -23.50 -3.08
CA GLU A 10 -18.00 -22.98 -3.80
C GLU A 10 -18.27 -21.54 -4.26
N ASN A 11 -17.46 -20.59 -3.80
CA ASN A 11 -17.65 -19.15 -4.08
C ASN A 11 -16.56 -18.62 -5.01
N SER A 12 -16.86 -17.55 -5.73
CA SER A 12 -15.85 -16.79 -6.44
C SER A 12 -14.85 -16.15 -5.47
N LEU A 13 -13.59 -15.97 -5.87
CA LEU A 13 -12.58 -15.31 -5.05
C LEU A 13 -12.87 -13.82 -4.82
N VAL A 14 -13.77 -13.24 -5.63
CA VAL A 14 -14.11 -11.80 -5.59
C VAL A 14 -15.14 -11.44 -4.52
N VAL A 15 -15.77 -12.42 -3.86
CA VAL A 15 -16.78 -12.17 -2.83
C VAL A 15 -16.18 -12.19 -1.43
N GLN A 16 -16.69 -11.33 -0.54
CA GLN A 16 -16.28 -11.30 0.87
C GLN A 16 -17.02 -12.30 1.74
N ASN A 17 -18.27 -12.59 1.40
CA ASN A 17 -19.14 -13.48 2.17
C ASN A 17 -19.66 -14.58 1.27
N CYS A 18 -19.89 -15.75 1.84
CA CYS A 18 -20.54 -16.84 1.13
C CYS A 18 -21.94 -16.42 0.69
N VAL A 19 -22.23 -16.55 -0.60
CA VAL A 19 -23.54 -16.16 -1.16
C VAL A 19 -24.69 -17.04 -0.67
N SER A 20 -24.39 -18.23 -0.14
CA SER A 20 -25.37 -19.18 0.38
C SER A 20 -25.67 -18.97 1.87
N CYS A 21 -24.65 -18.83 2.72
CA CYS A 21 -24.83 -18.80 4.19
C CYS A 21 -24.31 -17.54 4.90
N GLY A 22 -23.77 -16.57 4.16
CA GLY A 22 -23.27 -15.30 4.71
C GLY A 22 -21.96 -15.38 5.50
N THR A 23 -21.33 -16.56 5.63
CA THR A 23 -20.03 -16.71 6.31
C THR A 23 -18.97 -15.84 5.64
N PHE A 24 -18.20 -15.06 6.42
CA PHE A 24 -17.08 -14.28 5.90
C PHE A 24 -15.95 -15.19 5.38
N LEU A 25 -15.54 -14.96 4.14
CA LEU A 25 -14.55 -15.76 3.40
C LEU A 25 -13.20 -15.04 3.26
N GLY A 26 -13.05 -13.85 3.85
CA GLY A 26 -11.86 -13.03 3.73
C GLY A 26 -12.03 -11.86 2.75
N TYR A 27 -10.93 -11.14 2.53
CA TYR A 27 -10.89 -10.00 1.62
C TYR A 27 -10.45 -10.45 0.21
N PRO A 28 -11.13 -10.05 -0.87
CA PRO A 28 -10.86 -10.50 -2.23
C PRO A 28 -9.41 -10.38 -2.69
N ASN A 29 -8.77 -9.23 -2.47
CA ASN A 29 -7.35 -9.02 -2.81
C ASN A 29 -6.45 -10.00 -2.05
N VAL A 30 -6.71 -10.22 -0.76
CA VAL A 30 -5.95 -11.13 0.09
C VAL A 30 -6.16 -12.58 -0.35
N ASN A 31 -7.39 -12.98 -0.69
CA ASN A 31 -7.71 -14.31 -1.19
C ASN A 31 -6.99 -14.59 -2.52
N ASP A 32 -6.95 -13.62 -3.42
CA ASP A 32 -6.23 -13.73 -4.70
C ASP A 32 -4.71 -13.81 -4.49
N ALA A 33 -4.14 -13.05 -3.54
CA ALA A 33 -2.70 -13.12 -3.21
C ALA A 33 -2.31 -14.36 -2.38
N LYS A 34 -3.27 -15.08 -1.78
CA LYS A 34 -3.05 -16.33 -1.03
C LYS A 34 -3.08 -17.59 -1.89
N ARG A 35 -3.39 -17.45 -3.18
CA ARG A 35 -3.42 -18.59 -4.11
C ARG A 35 -2.08 -19.32 -4.08
N PRO A 36 -2.06 -20.67 -4.01
CA PRO A 36 -0.82 -21.44 -3.95
C PRO A 36 0.18 -21.05 -5.03
N GLU A 37 -0.29 -20.91 -6.28
CA GLU A 37 0.55 -20.54 -7.41
C GLU A 37 1.21 -19.16 -7.28
N GLU A 38 0.56 -18.20 -6.62
CA GLU A 38 1.14 -16.89 -6.32
C GLU A 38 2.22 -17.00 -5.25
N PHE A 39 1.90 -17.68 -4.16
CA PHE A 39 2.83 -17.86 -3.04
C PHE A 39 4.05 -18.71 -3.43
N ASP A 40 3.86 -19.83 -4.11
CA ASP A 40 4.91 -20.76 -4.51
C ASP A 40 5.84 -20.12 -5.55
N SER A 41 5.30 -19.31 -6.47
CA SER A 41 6.09 -18.55 -7.43
C SER A 41 6.92 -17.47 -6.73
N LEU A 42 6.33 -16.72 -5.78
CA LEU A 42 7.08 -15.76 -4.96
C LEU A 42 8.18 -16.46 -4.16
N ARG A 43 7.88 -17.61 -3.57
CA ARG A 43 8.83 -18.37 -2.78
C ARG A 43 10.01 -18.85 -3.63
N SER A 44 9.74 -19.36 -4.82
CA SER A 44 10.76 -19.80 -5.77
C SER A 44 11.67 -18.63 -6.17
N ARG A 45 11.11 -17.45 -6.48
CA ARG A 45 11.89 -16.23 -6.77
C ARG A 45 12.78 -15.82 -5.58
N TYR A 46 12.27 -15.93 -4.36
CA TYR A 46 13.03 -15.65 -3.14
C TYR A 46 14.17 -16.65 -2.92
N ASP A 47 13.91 -17.95 -3.12
CA ASP A 47 14.92 -19.00 -2.98
C ASP A 47 16.01 -18.85 -4.05
N GLU A 48 15.67 -18.45 -5.29
CA GLU A 48 16.64 -18.10 -6.34
C GLU A 48 17.56 -16.94 -5.95
N VAL A 49 17.01 -15.89 -5.33
CA VAL A 49 17.82 -14.78 -4.79
C VAL A 49 18.78 -15.31 -3.72
N SER A 50 18.29 -16.15 -2.81
CA SER A 50 19.08 -16.73 -1.74
C SER A 50 20.22 -17.61 -2.26
N LEU A 51 19.97 -18.41 -3.31
CA LEU A 51 20.97 -19.28 -3.94
C LEU A 51 22.06 -18.50 -4.68
N LYS A 52 21.74 -17.33 -5.25
CA LYS A 52 22.72 -16.46 -5.93
C LYS A 52 23.69 -15.80 -4.96
N ILE A 53 23.42 -15.85 -3.65
CA ILE A 53 24.19 -15.13 -2.63
C ILE A 53 25.08 -16.10 -1.86
N THR A 54 26.36 -16.08 -2.21
CA THR A 54 27.36 -17.00 -1.65
C THR A 54 28.04 -16.47 -0.40
N SER A 55 28.25 -15.15 -0.31
CA SER A 55 28.90 -14.49 0.83
C SER A 55 27.99 -14.38 2.05
N ASP A 56 28.47 -14.81 3.22
CA ASP A 56 27.72 -14.71 4.48
C ASP A 56 27.42 -13.26 4.88
N ALA A 57 28.30 -12.31 4.51
CA ALA A 57 28.03 -10.89 4.72
C ALA A 57 26.80 -10.41 3.95
N HIS A 58 26.61 -10.89 2.71
CA HIS A 58 25.44 -10.56 1.89
C HIS A 58 24.17 -11.26 2.41
N LYS A 59 24.27 -12.52 2.88
CA LYS A 59 23.15 -13.22 3.52
C LYS A 59 22.66 -12.45 4.75
N ASN A 60 23.57 -11.97 5.59
CA ASN A 60 23.24 -11.16 6.76
C ASN A 60 22.57 -9.84 6.36
N LYS A 61 23.03 -9.17 5.30
CA LYS A 61 22.36 -7.95 4.79
C LYS A 61 20.93 -8.21 4.31
N ILE A 62 20.68 -9.31 3.61
CA ILE A 62 19.32 -9.69 3.20
C ILE A 62 18.45 -9.96 4.41
N LYS A 63 18.96 -10.73 5.39
CA LYS A 63 18.24 -11.00 6.63
C LYS A 63 17.89 -9.72 7.37
N ASP A 64 18.84 -8.79 7.50
CA ASP A 64 18.63 -7.49 8.12
C ASP A 64 17.54 -6.68 7.39
N PHE A 65 17.53 -6.70 6.05
CA PHE A 65 16.51 -6.03 5.26
C PHE A 65 15.14 -6.70 5.46
N GLU A 66 15.09 -8.02 5.40
CA GLU A 66 13.88 -8.80 5.62
C GLU A 66 13.26 -8.53 7.00
N ASP A 67 14.09 -8.54 8.05
CA ASP A 67 13.66 -8.30 9.42
C ASP A 67 13.16 -6.86 9.60
N ALA A 68 13.83 -5.86 8.99
CA ALA A 68 13.34 -4.47 8.96
C ALA A 68 11.98 -4.36 8.26
N ILE A 69 11.78 -5.04 7.12
CA ILE A 69 10.49 -5.03 6.43
C ILE A 69 9.38 -5.69 7.26
N LYS A 70 9.67 -6.78 7.96
CA LYS A 70 8.68 -7.47 8.80
C LYS A 70 8.18 -6.59 9.94
N THR A 71 9.10 -5.85 10.57
CA THR A 71 8.86 -5.16 11.85
C THR A 71 8.49 -3.69 11.67
N ASP A 72 9.21 -2.99 10.81
CA ASP A 72 9.18 -1.52 10.75
C ASP A 72 8.41 -0.99 9.54
N ALA A 73 8.25 -1.78 8.47
CA ALA A 73 7.59 -1.28 7.27
C ALA A 73 6.10 -0.98 7.53
N ARG A 74 5.65 0.16 7.00
CA ARG A 74 4.28 0.67 7.11
C ARG A 74 3.69 0.93 5.73
N ALA A 75 2.36 0.87 5.65
CA ALA A 75 1.63 1.40 4.52
C ALA A 75 1.51 2.93 4.68
N VAL A 76 1.94 3.67 3.67
CA VAL A 76 1.96 5.13 3.68
C VAL A 76 1.11 5.70 2.55
N VAL A 77 0.21 6.60 2.91
CA VAL A 77 -0.67 7.30 1.96
C VAL A 77 -0.29 8.76 1.89
N ASN A 78 -0.09 9.28 0.68
CA ASN A 78 0.16 10.70 0.46
C ASN A 78 -1.16 11.49 0.33
N ILE A 79 -1.26 12.60 1.03
CA ILE A 79 -2.40 13.51 0.99
C ILE A 79 -1.97 14.98 1.02
N ASP A 80 -2.77 15.86 0.44
CA ASP A 80 -2.58 17.30 0.53
C ASP A 80 -3.05 17.87 1.88
N LEU A 81 -2.69 19.13 2.16
CA LEU A 81 -2.98 19.78 3.45
C LEU A 81 -4.49 19.92 3.71
N ASP A 82 -5.27 20.24 2.68
CA ASP A 82 -6.71 20.47 2.81
C ASP A 82 -7.45 19.17 3.15
N TYR A 83 -7.06 18.08 2.48
CA TYR A 83 -7.58 16.76 2.78
C TYR A 83 -7.08 16.27 4.15
N LEU A 84 -5.83 16.54 4.52
CA LEU A 84 -5.31 16.20 5.85
C LEU A 84 -6.10 16.89 6.96
N GLU A 85 -6.39 18.18 6.83
CA GLU A 85 -7.25 18.89 7.79
C GLU A 85 -8.61 18.22 7.87
N THR A 86 -9.25 18.00 6.72
CA THR A 86 -10.58 17.41 6.66
C THR A 86 -10.60 16.00 7.26
N PHE A 87 -9.57 15.19 7.03
CA PHE A 87 -9.46 13.82 7.50
C PHE A 87 -9.23 13.71 9.01
N ILE A 88 -8.36 14.55 9.56
CA ILE A 88 -7.99 14.52 10.99
C ILE A 88 -9.03 15.23 11.86
N VAL A 89 -9.49 16.41 11.44
CA VAL A 89 -10.37 17.26 12.24
C VAL A 89 -11.81 16.76 12.21
N THR A 90 -12.32 16.39 11.02
CA THR A 90 -13.73 16.05 10.88
C THR A 90 -14.06 14.75 11.62
N LYS A 91 -15.18 14.74 12.33
CA LYS A 91 -15.69 13.54 12.99
C LYS A 91 -16.28 12.60 11.93
N ASN A 92 -16.05 11.29 12.06
CA ASN A 92 -16.59 10.25 11.18
C ASN A 92 -16.12 10.33 9.71
N ASN A 93 -15.00 10.97 9.42
CA ASN A 93 -14.45 10.93 8.06
C ASN A 93 -13.79 9.57 7.77
N LEU A 94 -13.98 9.07 6.55
CA LEU A 94 -13.39 7.83 6.07
C LEU A 94 -12.53 8.13 4.85
N TYR A 95 -11.35 7.52 4.81
CA TYR A 95 -10.53 7.53 3.62
C TYR A 95 -11.23 6.71 2.53
N SER A 96 -11.69 7.39 1.48
CA SER A 96 -12.40 6.77 0.36
C SER A 96 -11.45 6.44 -0.79
N SER A 97 -11.77 5.40 -1.56
CA SER A 97 -11.14 5.17 -2.86
C SER A 97 -11.64 6.21 -3.87
N TYR A 98 -10.94 6.33 -5.00
CA TYR A 98 -11.36 7.22 -6.09
C TYR A 98 -12.77 6.87 -6.58
N GLY A 99 -13.00 5.62 -6.99
CA GLY A 99 -14.29 5.19 -7.55
C GLY A 99 -15.48 5.39 -6.59
N ARG A 100 -15.29 5.14 -5.29
CA ARG A 100 -16.33 5.41 -4.28
C ARG A 100 -16.55 6.90 -4.06
N ALA A 101 -15.49 7.71 -4.10
CA ALA A 101 -15.60 9.16 -3.89
C ALA A 101 -16.28 9.87 -5.07
N THR A 102 -16.04 9.41 -6.30
CA THR A 102 -16.73 9.94 -7.50
C THR A 102 -18.17 9.45 -7.57
N ALA A 103 -18.43 8.16 -7.29
CA ALA A 103 -19.79 7.61 -7.24
C ALA A 103 -20.65 8.25 -6.14
N GLY A 104 -20.03 8.64 -5.02
CA GLY A 104 -20.68 9.37 -3.93
C GLY A 104 -20.71 10.88 -4.11
N GLU A 105 -20.25 11.41 -5.25
CA GLU A 105 -20.19 12.83 -5.59
C GLU A 105 -19.42 13.71 -4.60
N THR A 106 -18.59 13.11 -3.74
CA THR A 106 -17.70 13.84 -2.82
C THR A 106 -16.40 14.29 -3.51
N ARG A 107 -16.17 13.85 -4.74
CA ARG A 107 -15.00 14.18 -5.55
C ARG A 107 -15.40 14.26 -7.03
N ALA A 108 -14.90 15.26 -7.74
CA ALA A 108 -15.03 15.34 -9.20
C ALA A 108 -14.15 14.28 -9.89
N TYR A 109 -14.61 13.82 -11.06
CA TYR A 109 -13.80 12.95 -11.92
C TYR A 109 -12.48 13.63 -12.31
N ALA A 110 -11.45 12.81 -12.50
CA ALA A 110 -10.22 13.25 -13.15
C ALA A 110 -10.50 13.63 -14.62
N LYS A 111 -9.49 14.22 -15.29
CA LYS A 111 -9.56 14.40 -16.75
C LYS A 111 -9.83 13.05 -17.43
N SER A 112 -10.59 13.06 -18.51
CA SER A 112 -11.11 11.85 -19.17
C SER A 112 -10.04 10.80 -19.46
N GLU A 113 -8.85 11.22 -19.90
CA GLU A 113 -7.71 10.33 -20.18
C GLU A 113 -7.21 9.58 -18.93
N PHE A 114 -7.06 10.29 -17.80
CA PHE A 114 -6.61 9.71 -16.54
C PHE A 114 -7.68 8.87 -15.87
N ASP A 115 -8.95 9.26 -16.00
CA ASP A 115 -10.08 8.50 -15.50
C ASP A 115 -10.19 7.15 -16.24
N LYS A 116 -10.17 7.15 -17.57
CA LYS A 116 -10.17 5.93 -18.39
C LYS A 116 -8.97 5.03 -18.07
N GLN A 117 -7.78 5.61 -17.98
CA GLN A 117 -6.57 4.84 -17.67
C GLN A 117 -6.66 4.21 -16.28
N ARG A 118 -7.11 4.96 -15.27
CA ARG A 118 -7.35 4.43 -13.91
C ARG A 118 -8.34 3.29 -13.96
N ASN A 119 -9.54 3.49 -14.51
CA ASN A 119 -10.57 2.46 -14.57
C ASN A 119 -10.08 1.19 -15.31
N GLY A 120 -9.28 1.35 -16.36
CA GLY A 120 -8.64 0.22 -17.05
C GLY A 120 -7.66 -0.55 -16.17
N VAL A 121 -6.75 0.15 -15.47
CA VAL A 121 -5.77 -0.45 -14.56
C VAL A 121 -6.45 -1.12 -13.36
N GLU A 122 -7.37 -0.42 -12.70
CA GLU A 122 -8.06 -0.94 -11.51
C GLU A 122 -8.97 -2.12 -11.88
N GLY A 123 -9.67 -2.04 -13.01
CA GLY A 123 -10.49 -3.12 -13.54
C GLY A 123 -9.68 -4.35 -13.95
N PHE A 124 -8.49 -4.16 -14.53
CA PHE A 124 -7.59 -5.27 -14.84
C PHE A 124 -7.08 -5.99 -13.59
N LEU A 125 -6.66 -5.22 -12.57
CA LEU A 125 -6.08 -5.79 -11.35
C LEU A 125 -7.12 -6.43 -10.41
N PHE A 126 -8.29 -5.80 -10.27
CA PHE A 126 -9.22 -6.10 -9.18
C PHE A 126 -10.63 -6.42 -9.68
N GLY A 127 -10.91 -6.22 -10.97
CA GLY A 127 -12.22 -6.44 -11.57
C GLY A 127 -13.34 -5.77 -10.75
N SER A 128 -14.35 -6.57 -10.39
CA SER A 128 -15.56 -6.10 -9.71
C SER A 128 -15.37 -5.48 -8.32
N TYR A 129 -14.20 -5.66 -7.66
CA TYR A 129 -13.96 -5.09 -6.34
C TYR A 129 -12.96 -3.92 -6.34
N ALA A 130 -12.56 -3.42 -7.52
CA ALA A 130 -11.66 -2.29 -7.70
C ALA A 130 -12.00 -1.08 -6.80
N ASP A 131 -13.26 -0.69 -6.75
CA ASP A 131 -13.75 0.43 -5.93
C ASP A 131 -13.50 0.26 -4.43
N ASN A 132 -13.17 -0.94 -3.95
CA ASN A 132 -12.88 -1.18 -2.55
C ASN A 132 -11.38 -1.06 -2.23
N ILE A 133 -10.51 -0.88 -3.22
CA ILE A 133 -9.06 -0.79 -3.02
C ILE A 133 -8.62 0.65 -2.77
N ARG A 134 -7.75 0.83 -1.77
CA ARG A 134 -7.00 2.05 -1.53
C ARG A 134 -5.52 1.76 -1.72
N TYR A 135 -4.83 2.74 -2.28
CA TYR A 135 -3.43 2.63 -2.63
C TYR A 135 -2.57 3.32 -1.58
N ALA A 136 -1.48 2.67 -1.22
CA ALA A 136 -0.44 3.21 -0.37
C ALA A 136 0.92 2.74 -0.91
N THR A 137 2.02 3.26 -0.36
CA THR A 137 3.36 2.71 -0.59
C THR A 137 3.83 1.94 0.63
N LEU A 138 4.70 0.95 0.43
CA LEU A 138 5.42 0.30 1.51
C LEU A 138 6.66 1.12 1.85
N SER A 139 6.81 1.55 3.11
CA SER A 139 7.87 2.47 3.54
C SER A 139 8.45 2.06 4.89
N LEU A 140 9.77 2.20 5.07
CA LEU A 140 10.48 1.93 6.32
C LEU A 140 10.63 3.18 7.20
N ASP A 141 10.74 4.36 6.59
CA ASP A 141 10.99 5.63 7.28
C ASP A 141 9.72 6.52 7.35
N LYS A 142 8.58 5.91 7.05
CA LYS A 142 7.24 6.53 7.01
C LYS A 142 7.13 7.67 5.99
N SER A 143 8.10 7.81 5.08
CA SER A 143 8.00 8.70 3.93
C SER A 143 7.10 8.10 2.86
N GLY A 144 6.29 8.95 2.23
CA GLY A 144 5.55 8.62 1.02
C GLY A 144 6.24 9.13 -0.25
N LEU A 145 5.48 9.18 -1.36
CA LEU A 145 5.91 9.70 -2.65
C LEU A 145 5.58 11.19 -2.76
N LYS A 146 6.61 12.03 -2.90
CA LYS A 146 6.45 13.49 -3.07
C LYS A 146 5.66 13.86 -4.33
N SER A 147 5.67 13.00 -5.35
CA SER A 147 4.92 13.20 -6.60
C SER A 147 3.41 13.03 -6.45
N TYR A 148 2.94 12.52 -5.30
CA TYR A 148 1.53 12.32 -5.01
C TYR A 148 0.96 13.46 -4.17
N ALA A 149 1.61 13.81 -3.05
CA ALA A 149 1.30 14.97 -2.21
C ALA A 149 2.36 15.16 -1.10
N ASP A 150 2.32 16.32 -0.43
CA ASP A 150 3.35 16.76 0.52
C ASP A 150 3.31 16.07 1.90
N TYR A 151 2.14 15.55 2.32
CA TYR A 151 1.99 14.92 3.63
C TYR A 151 1.79 13.42 3.50
N SER A 152 2.37 12.67 4.44
CA SER A 152 2.35 11.22 4.47
C SER A 152 1.65 10.72 5.73
N LEU A 153 0.61 9.89 5.57
CA LEU A 153 -0.05 9.17 6.64
C LEU A 153 0.51 7.76 6.73
N SER A 154 1.20 7.42 7.81
CA SER A 154 1.57 6.02 8.09
C SER A 154 0.43 5.32 8.82
N LEU A 155 0.08 4.11 8.39
CA LEU A 155 -1.04 3.35 8.96
C LEU A 155 -0.54 2.31 9.96
N LYS A 156 -1.29 2.13 11.05
CA LYS A 156 -1.04 1.07 12.03
C LYS A 156 -1.20 -0.30 11.38
N ASP A 157 -0.25 -1.21 11.60
CA ASP A 157 -0.31 -2.57 11.08
C ASP A 157 -1.61 -3.29 11.46
N ILE A 158 -2.08 -3.12 12.71
CA ILE A 158 -3.33 -3.73 13.20
C ILE A 158 -4.57 -3.32 12.40
N ALA A 159 -4.56 -2.13 11.77
CA ALA A 159 -5.70 -1.61 11.02
C ALA A 159 -5.78 -2.15 9.59
N ILE A 160 -4.69 -2.71 9.06
CA ILE A 160 -4.59 -3.09 7.64
C ILE A 160 -4.12 -4.53 7.40
N ALA A 161 -3.41 -5.17 8.33
CA ALA A 161 -2.68 -6.41 8.07
C ALA A 161 -3.55 -7.56 7.55
N GLN A 162 -4.83 -7.61 7.94
CA GLN A 162 -5.75 -8.67 7.50
C GLN A 162 -6.36 -8.44 6.11
N ARG A 163 -6.27 -7.22 5.59
CA ARG A 163 -6.98 -6.77 4.38
C ARG A 163 -6.08 -6.10 3.34
N ALA A 164 -4.78 -6.12 3.58
CA ALA A 164 -3.78 -5.53 2.72
C ALA A 164 -2.98 -6.58 1.94
N THR A 165 -2.67 -6.23 0.70
CA THR A 165 -1.73 -6.93 -0.18
C THR A 165 -0.67 -5.95 -0.65
N VAL A 166 0.44 -6.48 -1.15
CA VAL A 166 1.49 -5.69 -1.80
C VAL A 166 1.69 -6.18 -3.23
N LEU A 167 2.11 -5.26 -4.08
CA LEU A 167 2.43 -5.47 -5.50
C LEU A 167 3.83 -4.93 -5.76
N GLU A 168 4.64 -5.68 -6.50
CA GLU A 168 6.06 -5.42 -6.65
C GLU A 168 6.36 -4.02 -7.22
N GLU A 169 5.48 -3.50 -8.06
CA GLU A 169 5.63 -2.22 -8.74
C GLU A 169 4.32 -1.41 -8.66
N ASN A 170 4.38 -0.16 -9.09
CA ASN A 170 3.20 0.68 -9.32
C ASN A 170 2.22 -0.02 -10.27
N SER A 171 0.92 0.04 -9.96
CA SER A 171 -0.15 -0.60 -10.75
C SER A 171 -0.16 -0.21 -12.23
N TYR A 172 0.10 1.05 -12.57
CA TYR A 172 0.15 1.50 -13.96
C TYR A 172 1.34 0.88 -14.72
N ILE A 173 2.50 0.79 -14.06
CA ILE A 173 3.72 0.20 -14.65
C ILE A 173 3.51 -1.30 -14.87
N ILE A 174 2.99 -2.02 -13.87
CA ILE A 174 2.83 -3.47 -13.97
C ILE A 174 1.80 -3.86 -15.05
N VAL A 175 0.70 -3.12 -15.17
CA VAL A 175 -0.34 -3.39 -16.17
C VAL A 175 0.17 -3.05 -17.57
N GLN A 176 0.94 -1.97 -17.72
CA GLN A 176 1.59 -1.66 -18.99
C GLN A 176 2.58 -2.75 -19.41
N LYS A 177 3.32 -3.33 -18.45
CA LYS A 177 4.31 -4.38 -18.67
C LYS A 177 3.68 -5.75 -18.98
N TYR A 178 2.53 -6.04 -18.38
CA TYR A 178 1.87 -7.35 -18.44
C TYR A 178 0.38 -7.22 -18.80
N PHE A 179 0.11 -6.63 -19.96
CA PHE A 179 -1.23 -6.25 -20.41
C PHE A 179 -2.27 -7.40 -20.45
N ASP A 180 -1.84 -8.66 -20.57
CA ASP A 180 -2.75 -9.81 -20.61
C ASP A 180 -2.84 -10.56 -19.26
N LYS A 181 -1.70 -10.77 -18.60
CA LYS A 181 -1.62 -11.54 -17.36
C LYS A 181 -0.35 -11.19 -16.60
N ILE A 182 -0.51 -10.71 -15.37
CA ILE A 182 0.60 -10.55 -14.43
C ILE A 182 1.12 -11.94 -14.05
N PRO A 183 2.44 -12.20 -14.16
CA PRO A 183 3.00 -13.47 -13.72
C PRO A 183 2.78 -13.68 -12.22
N ASN A 184 2.61 -14.94 -11.83
CA ASN A 184 2.49 -15.29 -10.43
C ASN A 184 3.76 -14.89 -9.66
N GLY A 185 3.59 -14.55 -8.39
CA GLY A 185 4.65 -14.17 -7.48
C GLY A 185 5.02 -12.68 -7.49
N TYR A 186 4.29 -11.84 -8.24
CA TYR A 186 4.46 -10.38 -8.27
C TYR A 186 3.59 -9.64 -7.25
N LYS A 187 2.72 -10.37 -6.56
CA LYS A 187 1.91 -9.86 -5.45
C LYS A 187 2.06 -10.75 -4.23
N ALA A 188 1.83 -10.20 -3.05
CA ALA A 188 1.89 -10.94 -1.80
C ALA A 188 0.85 -10.43 -0.80
N THR A 189 0.50 -11.25 0.19
CA THR A 189 -0.21 -10.78 1.38
C THR A 189 0.65 -9.84 2.21
N TRP A 190 0.03 -9.03 3.08
CA TRP A 190 0.77 -8.19 4.03
C TRP A 190 1.77 -8.98 4.89
N GLN A 191 1.42 -10.20 5.30
CA GLN A 191 2.29 -11.06 6.11
C GLN A 191 3.56 -11.47 5.34
N ASN A 192 3.46 -11.60 4.02
CA ASN A 192 4.56 -12.04 3.14
C ASN A 192 5.25 -10.88 2.40
N LYS A 193 4.95 -9.62 2.76
CA LYS A 193 5.50 -8.42 2.10
C LYS A 193 7.03 -8.38 2.04
N HIS A 194 7.68 -8.95 3.06
CA HIS A 194 9.13 -9.03 3.16
C HIS A 194 9.77 -9.90 2.07
N LEU A 195 9.11 -10.99 1.66
CA LEU A 195 9.61 -11.85 0.58
C LEU A 195 9.64 -11.09 -0.73
N LEU A 196 8.54 -10.39 -1.05
CA LEU A 196 8.43 -9.58 -2.27
C LEU A 196 9.44 -8.43 -2.28
N ALA A 197 9.62 -7.78 -1.13
CA ALA A 197 10.61 -6.70 -0.98
C ALA A 197 12.05 -7.20 -1.20
N VAL A 198 12.42 -8.34 -0.63
CA VAL A 198 13.74 -8.95 -0.87
C VAL A 198 13.93 -9.28 -2.35
N VAL A 199 12.93 -9.90 -2.99
CA VAL A 199 13.01 -10.27 -4.41
C VAL A 199 13.20 -9.03 -5.29
N LYS A 200 12.39 -7.98 -5.10
CA LYS A 200 12.50 -6.72 -5.85
C LYS A 200 13.85 -6.04 -5.66
N CYS A 201 14.31 -5.97 -4.42
CA CYS A 201 15.44 -5.12 -4.02
C CYS A 201 16.78 -5.85 -3.94
N ALA A 202 16.83 -7.17 -4.19
CA ALA A 202 18.01 -8.03 -3.99
C ALA A 202 19.31 -7.42 -4.52
N GLY A 203 19.30 -6.91 -5.75
CA GLY A 203 20.47 -6.33 -6.40
C GLY A 203 20.99 -5.06 -5.70
N GLU A 204 20.11 -4.27 -5.10
CA GLU A 204 20.46 -3.01 -4.42
C GLU A 204 20.83 -3.24 -2.94
N ILE A 205 20.19 -4.19 -2.27
CA ILE A 205 20.51 -4.57 -0.87
C ILE A 205 21.99 -4.95 -0.75
N ILE A 206 22.53 -5.69 -1.72
CA ILE A 206 23.91 -6.16 -1.70
C ILE A 206 24.89 -4.99 -1.84
N LYS A 207 24.60 -4.05 -2.75
CA LYS A 207 25.48 -2.91 -3.11
C LYS A 207 25.52 -1.83 -2.05
N LYS A 208 24.44 -1.65 -1.30
CA LYS A 208 24.28 -0.52 -0.37
C LYS A 208 24.40 -0.94 1.10
N ASN A 209 24.35 0.05 1.98
CA ASN A 209 24.45 -0.12 3.43
C ASN A 209 23.06 -0.18 4.08
N LYS A 210 23.00 -0.77 5.28
CA LYS A 210 21.77 -0.91 6.08
C LYS A 210 21.03 0.41 6.30
N THR A 211 21.78 1.50 6.49
CA THR A 211 21.23 2.86 6.68
C THR A 211 20.42 3.37 5.48
N THR A 212 20.53 2.73 4.32
CA THR A 212 19.84 3.15 3.08
C THR A 212 18.65 2.27 2.72
N PHE A 213 18.23 1.35 3.61
CA PHE A 213 17.13 0.42 3.32
C PHE A 213 15.82 1.12 2.94
N ALA A 214 15.50 2.25 3.56
CA ALA A 214 14.33 3.05 3.19
C ALA A 214 14.39 3.53 1.73
N GLU A 215 15.54 4.06 1.28
CA GLU A 215 15.76 4.52 -0.09
C GLU A 215 15.82 3.37 -1.12
N ILE A 216 16.19 2.16 -0.68
CA ILE A 216 16.17 0.96 -1.51
C ILE A 216 14.73 0.52 -1.77
N LEU A 217 13.88 0.59 -0.74
CA LEU A 217 12.49 0.16 -0.80
C LEU A 217 11.61 1.16 -1.56
N LEU A 218 11.85 2.45 -1.36
CA LEU A 218 11.05 3.54 -1.91
C LEU A 218 11.98 4.65 -2.43
N LYS A 219 11.99 4.82 -3.75
CA LYS A 219 12.64 5.94 -4.44
C LYS A 219 11.58 6.94 -4.85
N SER A 220 11.56 8.09 -4.19
CA SER A 220 10.67 9.21 -4.50
C SER A 220 11.47 10.32 -5.20
N THR A 221 11.33 10.45 -6.51
CA THR A 221 12.01 11.47 -7.32
C THR A 221 11.18 12.76 -7.44
N GLY A 222 9.91 12.73 -7.04
CA GLY A 222 8.97 13.81 -7.28
C GLY A 222 8.27 13.72 -8.64
N ASP A 223 8.58 12.71 -9.45
CA ASP A 223 7.89 12.39 -10.70
C ASP A 223 7.35 10.96 -10.67
N ARG A 224 6.02 10.82 -10.81
CA ARG A 224 5.31 9.54 -10.80
C ARG A 224 5.85 8.53 -11.83
N LYS A 225 6.48 9.00 -12.91
CA LYS A 225 7.06 8.14 -13.95
C LYS A 225 8.39 7.51 -13.54
N THR A 226 9.11 8.12 -12.59
CA THR A 226 10.45 7.71 -12.18
C THR A 226 10.52 7.26 -10.72
N ASP A 227 9.42 7.41 -9.97
CA ASP A 227 9.24 6.78 -8.68
C ASP A 227 9.27 5.25 -8.80
N ASP A 228 9.97 4.59 -7.87
CA ASP A 228 10.11 3.13 -7.81
C ASP A 228 9.85 2.66 -6.37
N PHE A 229 8.78 1.89 -6.20
CA PHE A 229 8.27 1.49 -4.90
C PHE A 229 7.46 0.20 -5.00
N ILE A 230 7.16 -0.39 -3.84
CA ILE A 230 6.18 -1.47 -3.68
C ILE A 230 4.85 -0.84 -3.32
N GLU A 231 3.84 -1.12 -4.13
CA GLU A 231 2.48 -0.59 -3.94
C GLU A 231 1.71 -1.48 -2.96
N VAL A 232 0.96 -0.86 -2.05
CA VAL A 232 0.09 -1.53 -1.08
C VAL A 232 -1.35 -1.32 -1.49
N HIS A 233 -2.14 -2.39 -1.45
CA HIS A 233 -3.58 -2.39 -1.75
C HIS A 233 -4.36 -2.75 -0.50
N ILE A 234 -5.14 -1.81 0.02
CA ILE A 234 -5.91 -1.98 1.26
C ILE A 234 -7.39 -2.08 0.90
N PHE A 235 -8.02 -3.20 1.26
CA PHE A 235 -9.45 -3.40 1.02
C PHE A 235 -10.30 -2.68 2.08
N GLY A 236 -11.25 -1.87 1.62
CA GLY A 236 -12.22 -1.16 2.47
C GLY A 236 -11.67 0.13 3.13
N PRO A 237 -12.55 0.97 3.70
CA PRO A 237 -12.19 2.26 4.28
C PRO A 237 -11.34 2.15 5.55
N PHE A 238 -10.69 3.25 5.91
CA PHE A 238 -10.09 3.45 7.23
C PHE A 238 -10.35 4.89 7.69
N ASN A 239 -10.26 5.11 8.99
CA ASN A 239 -10.47 6.38 9.67
C ASN A 239 -9.16 6.88 10.31
N LYS A 240 -9.20 8.04 10.95
CA LYS A 240 -8.02 8.63 11.61
C LYS A 240 -7.44 7.77 12.73
N GLU A 241 -8.25 6.93 13.36
CA GLU A 241 -7.82 5.99 14.41
C GLU A 241 -6.85 4.92 13.86
N SER A 242 -6.89 4.69 12.54
CA SER A 242 -5.98 3.79 11.82
C SER A 242 -4.59 4.39 11.56
N VAL A 243 -4.41 5.69 11.77
CA VAL A 243 -3.13 6.39 11.55
C VAL A 243 -2.18 6.18 12.72
N GLU A 244 -0.93 5.83 12.43
CA GLU A 244 0.17 5.73 13.39
C GLU A 244 0.89 7.08 13.52
N SER A 245 1.24 7.72 12.41
CA SER A 245 1.88 9.03 12.40
C SER A 245 1.57 9.82 11.13
N VAL A 246 1.80 11.13 11.18
CA VAL A 246 1.79 12.04 10.03
C VAL A 246 3.19 12.60 9.83
N LYS A 247 3.70 12.56 8.60
CA LYS A 247 5.00 13.14 8.23
C LYS A 247 4.81 14.25 7.19
N GLY A 248 5.47 15.38 7.38
CA GLY A 248 5.43 16.51 6.44
C GLY A 248 6.15 17.74 6.97
N SER A 249 6.27 18.78 6.14
CA SER A 249 6.92 20.03 6.52
C SER A 249 6.00 20.94 7.32
N SER A 250 6.55 21.59 8.33
CA SER A 250 5.90 22.69 9.06
C SER A 250 6.17 24.06 8.46
N ILE A 251 7.04 24.14 7.46
CA ILE A 251 7.44 25.38 6.83
C ILE A 251 6.40 25.73 5.77
N LEU A 252 5.50 26.64 6.13
CA LEU A 252 4.45 27.15 5.25
C LEU A 252 4.64 28.65 5.04
N THR A 253 4.34 29.15 3.85
CA THR A 253 4.39 30.59 3.55
C THR A 253 3.08 31.26 3.96
N GLU A 254 1.96 30.66 3.55
CA GLU A 254 0.62 31.21 3.71
C GLU A 254 0.10 31.16 5.14
N SER A 255 -0.44 32.29 5.62
CA SER A 255 -0.98 32.40 6.99
C SER A 255 -2.15 31.46 7.25
N LEU A 256 -3.01 31.23 6.25
CA LEU A 256 -4.15 30.31 6.38
C LEU A 256 -3.67 28.87 6.56
N ASP A 257 -2.68 28.44 5.78
CA ASP A 257 -2.16 27.08 5.86
C ASP A 257 -1.43 26.82 7.19
N LYS A 258 -0.75 27.84 7.74
CA LYS A 258 -0.20 27.78 9.11
C LYS A 258 -1.29 27.50 10.15
N LEU A 259 -2.46 28.16 10.02
CA LEU A 259 -3.59 27.93 10.93
C LEU A 259 -4.16 26.51 10.77
N LYS A 260 -4.31 26.02 9.54
CA LYS A 260 -4.74 24.63 9.28
C LYS A 260 -3.78 23.63 9.92
N LEU A 261 -2.47 23.81 9.70
CA LEU A 261 -1.45 22.93 10.25
C LEU A 261 -1.44 22.93 11.78
N ALA A 262 -1.55 24.10 12.41
CA ALA A 262 -1.64 24.20 13.87
C ALA A 262 -2.86 23.43 14.40
N LYS A 263 -4.01 23.56 13.74
CA LYS A 263 -5.24 22.84 14.08
C LYS A 263 -5.10 21.33 13.90
N ILE A 264 -4.46 20.88 12.82
CA ILE A 264 -4.13 19.47 12.57
C ILE A 264 -3.27 18.93 13.72
N LYS A 265 -2.14 19.58 14.02
CA LYS A 265 -1.20 19.13 15.07
C LYS A 265 -1.89 19.02 16.43
N ASN A 266 -2.72 19.99 16.80
CA ASN A 266 -3.50 19.92 18.05
C ASN A 266 -4.41 18.68 18.10
N HIS A 267 -5.08 18.34 16.98
CA HIS A 267 -5.91 17.14 16.92
C HIS A 267 -5.08 15.86 16.95
N LEU A 268 -3.94 15.81 16.24
CA LEU A 268 -3.03 14.67 16.28
C LEU A 268 -2.55 14.38 17.71
N THR A 269 -2.14 15.41 18.46
CA THR A 269 -1.76 15.28 19.88
C THR A 269 -2.91 14.71 20.71
N SER A 270 -4.15 15.19 20.51
CA SER A 270 -5.32 14.66 21.24
C SER A 270 -5.63 13.19 20.93
N LEU A 271 -5.23 12.71 19.74
CA LEU A 271 -5.43 11.33 19.28
C LEU A 271 -4.23 10.42 19.61
N GLY A 272 -3.15 10.96 20.16
CA GLY A 272 -1.89 10.22 20.36
C GLY A 272 -1.24 9.82 19.04
N ILE A 273 -1.38 10.64 17.99
CA ILE A 273 -0.75 10.43 16.69
C ILE A 273 0.46 11.35 16.58
N ASP A 274 1.60 10.79 16.20
CA ASP A 274 2.85 11.55 16.12
C ASP A 274 2.91 12.42 14.86
N TRP A 275 3.46 13.63 15.00
CA TRP A 275 3.93 14.45 13.88
C TRP A 275 5.43 14.25 13.69
N ILE A 276 5.84 13.90 12.48
CA ILE A 276 7.23 13.72 12.07
C ILE A 276 7.60 14.85 11.12
N GLU A 277 8.57 15.66 11.51
CA GLU A 277 9.07 16.74 10.64
C GLU A 277 9.88 16.17 9.47
N GLN A 278 9.69 16.76 8.29
CA GLN A 278 10.42 16.41 7.06
C GLN A 278 11.40 17.49 6.63
#